data_AF-A0A2V2S325-F1
#
_entry.id   AF-A0A2V2S325-F1
#
_cell.length_a   1.000
_cell.length_b   1.000
_cell.length_c   1.000
_cell.angle_alpha   90.00
_cell.angle_beta   90.00
_cell.angle_gamma   90.00
#
_symmetry.space_group_name_H-M   'P 1'
#
loop_
_entity.id
_entity.type
_entity.pdbx_description
1 polymer ?
#
loop_
_entity_poly.entity_id
_entity_poly.type
_entity_poly.pdbx_seq_one_letter_code
_entity_poly.pdbx_strand_id
1 'polypeptide(L)'
;MSAPVLEKESPRPLSAADLFAFWLRHSNEFMAWQQRNFILRAPTPEELAEHSKELDLMLGLTLHVYSVAAHAMPDKLSTIRGRLWQLEDSRELIHNPMSQKEADAVLNQIFPDEPGTPSPA
;
A
#
# COMPACT_ATOMS: atom_id res chain seq x y z
N MET A 1 38.42 10.21 -38.88
CA MET A 1 37.78 9.24 -37.97
C MET A 1 36.42 9.80 -37.62
N SER A 2 35.34 9.20 -38.12
CA SER A 2 33.97 9.67 -37.83
C SER A 2 33.49 9.03 -36.53
N ALA A 3 33.00 9.86 -35.61
CA ALA A 3 32.43 9.41 -34.35
C ALA A 3 31.15 8.59 -34.61
N PRO A 4 30.85 7.55 -33.80
CA PRO A 4 29.63 6.78 -33.94
C PRO A 4 28.44 7.66 -33.56
N VAL A 5 27.46 7.74 -34.45
CA VAL A 5 26.16 8.34 -34.15
C VAL A 5 25.50 7.42 -33.12
N LEU A 6 25.34 7.91 -31.89
CA LEU A 6 24.44 7.31 -30.91
C LEU A 6 23.03 7.44 -31.49
N GLU A 7 22.55 6.40 -32.16
CA GLU A 7 21.13 6.26 -32.48
C GLU A 7 20.38 6.29 -31.15
N LYS A 8 19.72 7.40 -30.88
CA LYS A 8 18.74 7.49 -29.79
C LYS A 8 17.61 6.54 -30.17
N GLU A 9 17.63 5.33 -29.62
CA GLU A 9 16.48 4.43 -29.67
C GLU A 9 15.26 5.24 -29.21
N SER A 10 14.26 5.32 -30.08
CA SER A 10 13.00 6.00 -29.75
C SER A 10 12.36 5.22 -28.59
N PRO A 11 11.88 5.89 -27.52
CA PRO A 11 11.32 5.19 -26.39
C PRO A 11 10.16 4.31 -26.84
N ARG A 12 10.26 3.01 -26.57
CA ARG A 12 9.19 2.04 -26.84
C ARG A 12 7.96 2.39 -25.98
N PRO A 13 6.73 2.27 -26.52
CA PRO A 13 5.51 2.42 -25.71
C PRO A 13 5.50 1.43 -24.54
N LEU A 14 5.09 1.90 -23.37
CA LEU A 14 4.89 1.06 -22.18
C LEU A 14 3.77 0.05 -22.45
N SER A 15 4.07 -1.24 -22.38
CA SER A 15 3.03 -2.27 -22.49
C SER A 15 2.28 -2.47 -21.18
N ALA A 16 1.10 -3.08 -21.22
CA ALA A 16 0.36 -3.47 -20.02
C ALA A 16 1.18 -4.38 -19.10
N ALA A 17 1.99 -5.28 -19.69
CA ALA A 17 2.88 -6.16 -18.94
C ALA A 17 4.02 -5.38 -18.26
N ASP A 18 4.59 -4.39 -18.94
CA ASP A 18 5.63 -3.52 -18.36
C ASP A 18 5.07 -2.70 -17.20
N LEU A 19 3.86 -2.12 -17.37
CA LEU A 19 3.15 -1.39 -16.32
C LEU A 19 2.86 -2.29 -15.10
N PHE A 20 2.35 -3.51 -15.34
CA PHE A 20 2.08 -4.45 -14.27
C PHE A 20 3.35 -4.85 -13.52
N ALA A 21 4.44 -5.16 -14.23
CA ALA A 21 5.71 -5.53 -13.62
C ALA A 21 6.30 -4.39 -12.79
N PHE A 22 6.22 -3.16 -13.31
CA PHE A 22 6.63 -1.95 -12.60
C PHE A 22 5.82 -1.77 -11.31
N TRP A 23 4.48 -1.79 -11.42
CA TRP A 23 3.58 -1.65 -10.28
C TRP A 23 3.78 -2.77 -9.24
N LEU A 24 3.94 -4.02 -9.66
CA LEU A 24 4.11 -5.14 -8.74
C LEU A 24 5.38 -4.98 -7.90
N ARG A 25 6.49 -4.60 -8.54
CA ARG A 25 7.75 -4.34 -7.83
C ARG A 25 7.57 -3.21 -6.81
N HIS A 26 7.08 -2.06 -7.25
CA HIS A 26 7.00 -0.88 -6.38
C HIS A 26 5.93 -1.00 -5.29
N SER A 27 4.82 -1.70 -5.54
CA SER A 27 3.84 -2.01 -4.49
C SER A 27 4.41 -2.95 -3.44
N ASN A 28 5.22 -3.95 -3.82
CA ASN A 28 5.91 -4.81 -2.86
C ASN A 28 6.93 -4.04 -2.01
N GLU A 29 7.72 -3.18 -2.64
CA GLU A 29 8.69 -2.31 -1.96
C GLU A 29 8.00 -1.36 -0.98
N PHE A 30 6.93 -0.70 -1.42
CA PHE A 30 6.13 0.19 -0.59
C PHE A 30 5.56 -0.51 0.64
N MET A 31 4.97 -1.70 0.47
CA MET A 31 4.38 -2.44 1.58
C MET A 31 5.45 -2.92 2.58
N ALA A 32 6.62 -3.32 2.10
CA ALA A 32 7.73 -3.67 2.97
C ALA A 32 8.28 -2.45 3.74
N TRP A 33 8.35 -1.29 3.09
CA TRP A 33 8.72 -0.03 3.73
C TRP A 33 7.68 0.39 4.77
N GLN A 34 6.39 0.32 4.43
CA GLN A 34 5.29 0.67 5.32
C GLN A 34 5.31 -0.18 6.59
N GLN A 35 5.48 -1.49 6.45
CA GLN A 35 5.57 -2.41 7.59
C GLN A 35 6.69 -2.01 8.56
N ARG A 36 7.89 -1.73 8.04
CA ARG A 36 9.05 -1.35 8.86
C ARG A 36 8.89 0.02 9.51
N ASN A 37 8.21 0.94 8.85
CA ASN A 37 8.22 2.35 9.24
C ASN A 37 6.93 2.86 9.88
N PHE A 38 5.81 2.15 9.82
CA PHE A 38 4.55 2.67 10.35
C PHE A 38 3.79 1.65 11.19
N ILE A 39 3.99 0.35 10.93
CA ILE A 39 3.34 -0.71 11.69
C ILE A 39 4.22 -1.15 12.87
N LEU A 40 5.52 -1.34 12.65
CA LEU A 40 6.44 -1.85 13.68
C LEU A 40 7.05 -0.76 14.58
N ARG A 41 6.68 0.50 14.39
CA ARG A 41 7.18 1.64 15.19
C ARG A 41 6.09 2.68 15.41
N ALA A 42 6.35 3.63 16.31
CA ALA A 42 5.54 4.84 16.47
C ALA A 42 6.07 5.95 15.54
N PRO A 43 5.42 6.23 14.40
CA PRO A 43 5.83 7.31 13.50
C PRO A 43 5.50 8.69 14.08
N THR A 44 6.27 9.70 13.69
CA THR A 44 5.95 11.10 14.02
C THR A 44 4.76 11.59 13.17
N PRO A 45 4.07 12.67 13.59
CA PRO A 45 2.99 13.27 12.80
C PRO A 45 3.42 13.69 11.38
N GLU A 46 4.66 14.15 11.23
CA GLU A 46 5.22 14.55 9.93
C GLU A 46 5.43 13.34 9.01
N GLU A 47 5.93 12.23 9.56
CA GLU A 47 6.09 10.98 8.83
C GLU A 47 4.74 10.37 8.42
N LEU A 48 3.73 10.46 9.29
CA LEU A 48 2.36 10.06 8.96
C LEU A 48 1.80 10.91 7.82
N ALA A 49 1.99 12.22 7.85
CA ALA A 49 1.54 13.09 6.77
C ALA A 49 2.20 12.74 5.43
N GLU A 50 3.50 12.41 5.43
CA GLU A 50 4.18 11.99 4.20
C GLU A 50 3.72 10.61 3.72
N HIS A 51 3.60 9.66 4.64
CA HIS A 51 3.05 8.33 4.36
C HIS A 51 1.65 8.40 3.73
N SER A 52 0.78 9.29 4.21
CA SER A 52 -0.56 9.46 3.63
C SER A 52 -0.49 9.85 2.15
N LYS A 53 0.43 10.74 1.76
CA LYS A 53 0.59 11.15 0.36
C LYS A 53 1.08 10.00 -0.50
N GLU A 54 2.10 9.27 -0.03
CA GLU A 54 2.63 8.12 -0.76
C GLU A 54 1.60 7.00 -0.90
N LEU A 55 0.80 6.76 0.14
CA LEU A 55 -0.29 5.79 0.12
C LEU A 55 -1.38 6.17 -0.89
N ASP A 56 -1.80 7.44 -0.92
CA ASP A 56 -2.77 7.94 -1.90
C ASP A 56 -2.24 7.79 -3.35
N LEU A 57 -0.94 8.04 -3.58
CA LEU A 57 -0.30 7.80 -4.88
C LEU A 57 -0.29 6.32 -5.26
N MET A 58 0.03 5.43 -4.31
CA MET A 58 0.07 3.98 -4.55
C MET A 58 -1.34 3.41 -4.81
N LEU A 59 -2.36 3.91 -4.12
CA LEU A 59 -3.77 3.61 -4.40
C LEU A 59 -4.15 4.05 -5.81
N GLY A 60 -3.82 5.30 -6.19
CA GLY A 60 -4.06 5.82 -7.54
C GLY A 60 -3.40 4.98 -8.63
N LEU A 61 -2.12 4.61 -8.45
CA LEU A 61 -1.40 3.75 -9.38
C LEU A 61 -2.03 2.35 -9.47
N THR A 62 -2.45 1.78 -8.33
CA THR A 62 -3.10 0.46 -8.28
C THR A 62 -4.43 0.45 -9.04
N LEU A 63 -5.25 1.49 -8.89
CA LEU A 63 -6.49 1.66 -9.64
C LEU A 63 -6.23 1.86 -11.14
N HIS A 64 -5.18 2.59 -11.50
CA HIS A 64 -4.78 2.73 -12.90
C HIS A 64 -4.38 1.38 -13.52
N VAL A 65 -3.54 0.61 -12.83
CA VAL A 65 -3.12 -0.74 -13.27
C VAL A 65 -4.32 -1.68 -13.35
N TYR A 66 -5.26 -1.59 -12.41
CA TYR A 66 -6.52 -2.36 -12.45
C TYR A 66 -7.30 -2.07 -13.74
N SER A 67 -7.48 -0.79 -14.09
CA SER A 67 -8.20 -0.37 -15.30
C SER A 67 -7.57 -0.94 -16.57
N VAL A 68 -6.24 -0.87 -16.69
CA VAL A 68 -5.50 -1.43 -17.84
C VAL A 68 -5.60 -2.96 -17.86
N ALA A 69 -5.39 -3.62 -16.72
CA ALA A 69 -5.41 -5.08 -16.60
C ALA A 69 -6.80 -5.68 -16.87
N ALA A 70 -7.88 -4.96 -16.58
CA ALA A 70 -9.24 -5.43 -16.83
C ALA A 70 -9.49 -5.80 -18.30
N HIS A 71 -8.78 -5.14 -19.22
CA HIS A 71 -8.88 -5.40 -20.64
C HIS A 71 -7.71 -6.24 -21.19
N ALA A 72 -6.50 -6.03 -20.69
CA ALA A 72 -5.29 -6.64 -21.27
C ALA A 72 -4.81 -7.91 -20.55
N MET A 73 -5.09 -8.05 -19.25
CA MET A 73 -4.49 -9.07 -18.37
C MET A 73 -5.48 -9.50 -17.26
N PRO A 74 -6.66 -10.04 -17.61
CA PRO A 74 -7.71 -10.35 -16.64
C PRO A 74 -7.28 -11.37 -15.57
N ASP A 75 -6.31 -12.24 -15.89
CA ASP A 75 -5.72 -13.20 -14.96
C ASP A 75 -4.96 -12.55 -13.79
N LYS A 76 -4.55 -11.28 -13.93
CA LYS A 76 -3.84 -10.53 -12.88
C LYS A 76 -4.76 -9.74 -11.94
N LEU A 77 -6.06 -9.66 -12.24
CA LEU A 77 -7.00 -8.84 -11.47
C LEU A 77 -7.11 -9.25 -10.01
N SER A 78 -7.02 -10.55 -9.71
CA SER A 78 -7.06 -11.05 -8.33
C SER A 78 -5.89 -10.50 -7.50
N THR A 79 -4.68 -10.51 -8.05
CA THR A 79 -3.49 -9.93 -7.42
C THR A 79 -3.64 -8.43 -7.19
N ILE A 80 -4.15 -7.71 -8.18
CA ILE A 80 -4.34 -6.24 -8.09
C ILE A 80 -5.39 -5.90 -7.03
N ARG A 81 -6.52 -6.62 -7.00
CA ARG A 81 -7.56 -6.45 -5.98
C ARG A 81 -7.05 -6.76 -4.57
N GLY A 82 -6.26 -7.83 -4.43
CA GLY A 82 -5.66 -8.18 -3.14
C GLY A 82 -4.75 -7.06 -2.62
N ARG A 83 -3.93 -6.46 -3.49
CA ARG A 83 -3.09 -5.32 -3.11
C ARG A 83 -3.91 -4.07 -2.82
N LEU A 84 -4.95 -3.78 -3.60
CA LEU A 84 -5.84 -2.65 -3.34
C LEU A 84 -6.45 -2.74 -1.93
N TRP A 85 -6.99 -3.91 -1.58
CA TRP A 85 -7.56 -4.14 -0.26
C TRP A 85 -6.53 -3.91 0.86
N GLN A 86 -5.30 -4.38 0.69
CA GLN A 86 -4.23 -4.16 1.67
C GLN A 86 -3.86 -2.69 1.84
N LEU A 87 -3.87 -1.90 0.76
CA LEU A 87 -3.59 -0.47 0.82
C LEU A 87 -4.72 0.30 1.51
N GLU A 88 -5.98 -0.07 1.24
CA GLU A 88 -7.15 0.50 1.92
C GLU A 88 -7.15 0.18 3.41
N ASP A 89 -6.86 -1.08 3.77
CA ASP A 89 -6.73 -1.52 5.16
C ASP A 89 -5.59 -0.78 5.89
N SER A 90 -4.45 -0.58 5.20
CA SER A 90 -3.33 0.19 5.73
C SER A 90 -3.69 1.64 6.03
N ARG A 91 -4.60 2.22 5.23
CA ARG A 91 -5.09 3.59 5.45
C ARG A 91 -5.83 3.69 6.77
N GLU A 92 -6.73 2.75 7.03
CA GLU A 92 -7.51 2.71 8.26
C GLU A 92 -6.60 2.45 9.46
N LEU A 93 -5.76 1.41 9.38
CA LEU A 93 -4.92 0.98 10.49
C LEU A 93 -3.89 2.03 10.93
N ILE A 94 -3.29 2.75 9.98
CA ILE A 94 -2.19 3.69 10.28
C ILE A 94 -2.71 5.10 10.56
N HIS A 95 -3.74 5.55 9.85
CA HIS A 95 -4.20 6.95 9.93
C HIS A 95 -5.49 7.14 10.73
N ASN A 96 -6.22 6.07 11.02
CA ASN A 96 -7.39 6.08 11.88
C ASN A 96 -7.28 5.01 12.99
N PRO A 97 -6.21 5.02 13.80
CA PRO A 97 -6.03 4.01 14.84
C PRO A 97 -7.16 4.10 15.87
N MET A 98 -7.77 2.95 16.17
CA MET A 98 -8.74 2.83 17.27
C MET A 98 -8.11 3.29 18.58
N SER A 99 -8.81 4.14 19.33
CA SER A 99 -8.34 4.54 20.65
C SER A 99 -8.42 3.37 21.64
N GLN A 100 -7.57 3.38 22.67
CA GLN A 100 -7.61 2.35 23.71
C GLN A 100 -9.01 2.21 24.34
N LYS A 101 -9.70 3.33 24.54
CA LYS A 101 -11.06 3.35 25.09
C LYS A 101 -12.06 2.65 24.17
N GLU A 102 -11.93 2.83 22.86
CA GLU A 102 -12.78 2.14 21.88
C GLU A 102 -12.45 0.64 21.84
N ALA A 103 -11.17 0.28 21.93
CA ALA A 103 -10.74 -1.12 22.03
C ALA A 103 -11.31 -1.80 23.29
N ASP A 104 -11.20 -1.15 24.44
CA ASP A 104 -11.76 -1.64 25.71
C ASP A 104 -13.29 -1.76 25.64
N ALA A 105 -13.98 -0.82 24.96
CA ALA A 105 -15.42 -0.88 24.77
C ALA A 105 -15.83 -2.08 23.89
N VAL A 106 -15.08 -2.36 22.81
CA VAL A 106 -15.30 -3.53 21.95
C VAL A 106 -15.06 -4.83 22.72
N LEU A 107 -13.97 -4.91 23.50
CA LEU A 107 -13.65 -6.07 24.31
C LEU A 107 -14.75 -6.35 25.35
N ASN A 108 -15.23 -5.33 26.05
CA ASN A 108 -16.33 -5.47 27.02
C ASN A 108 -17.66 -5.84 26.36
N GLN A 109 -17.87 -5.48 25.09
CA GLN A 109 -19.08 -5.85 24.34
C GLN A 109 -19.06 -7.32 23.89
N ILE A 110 -17.90 -7.83 23.46
CA ILE A 110 -17.77 -9.19 22.92
C ILE A 110 -17.50 -10.21 24.04
N PHE A 111 -16.74 -9.82 25.06
CA PHE A 111 -16.30 -10.67 26.17
C PHE A 111 -16.64 -10.03 27.53
N PRO A 112 -17.94 -9.91 27.89
CA PRO A 112 -18.37 -9.21 29.10
C PRO A 112 -17.91 -9.86 30.42
N ASP A 113 -17.55 -11.15 30.40
CA ASP A 113 -17.19 -11.94 31.58
C ASP A 113 -15.68 -12.20 31.74
N GLU A 114 -14.83 -11.73 30.82
CA GLU A 114 -13.38 -11.88 30.94
C GLU A 114 -12.78 -10.66 31.68
N PRO A 115 -12.02 -10.87 32.78
CA PRO A 115 -11.30 -9.78 33.43
C PRO A 115 -10.23 -9.25 32.47
N GLY A 116 -10.39 -8.00 32.03
CA GLY A 116 -9.47 -7.35 31.09
C GLY A 116 -8.02 -7.46 31.54
N THR A 117 -7.14 -7.86 30.64
CA THR A 117 -5.71 -8.01 30.91
C THR A 117 -5.16 -6.68 31.43
N PRO A 118 -4.55 -6.62 32.63
CA PRO A 118 -4.01 -5.37 33.16
C PRO A 118 -2.93 -4.83 32.21
N SER A 119 -3.10 -3.58 31.78
CA SER A 119 -2.16 -2.88 30.91
C SER A 119 -0.80 -2.72 31.62
N PRO A 120 0.34 -3.05 30.97
CA PRO A 120 1.64 -2.75 31.54
C PRO A 120 1.82 -1.24 31.61
N ALA A 121 2.31 -0.77 32.78
CA ALA A 121 2.58 0.63 33.09
C ALA A 121 3.78 1.19 32.33
#